data_AF-A0A3B6EAS2-F1
#
_entry.id   AF-A0A3B6EAS2-F1
#
_cell.length_a   1.000
_cell.length_b   1.000
_cell.length_c   1.000
_cell.angle_alpha   90.00
_cell.angle_beta   90.00
_cell.angle_gamma   90.00
#
_symmetry.space_group_name_H-M   'P 1'
#
loop_
_entity.id
_entity.type
_entity.pdbx_description
1 polymer ?
#
loop_
_entity_poly.entity_id
_entity_poly.type
_entity_poly.pdbx_seq_one_letter_code
_entity_poly.pdbx_strand_id
1 'polypeptide(L)'
;MKTPPDDVVREILLLLDDVVTLFRCAATCKRWRRLIAEPSFLVRRRWPPSLVGFFTQRWLVTTFPGSSPTDSSSQLAFVPSSSSPSLFGPGRRPLTSLVPNADAPAVDRAVPLATRDGLLLVRLYPCDDDLEPNVVRLAVCDTLAGRWDVLPELDCDSQFCYSDTYGYAIIPSSSGGDDRPAFRVLLIGADKYESETESQFNVHRFASSDRSWSAPRKCFDMMERHVWSMKEENAVVCRGNAHWLFVRASNHFHVLNVDVETGHVSLTKILRPTREKFIPAADFDLLHVDHATALANIRRSLRDIPGADRLATTADGTLLSLSVYHDRRLEIWTQQQGDGDRSGDGDAEWLRTRVIDHKLTELIQQIEWWSCIWSGERSGTLLIKDYDGGGMYTAHLDAGILEKVTHQIRDCNVIVPMEIDWTTFFMTRLEAPY
;
A
#
# COMPACT_ATOMS: atom_id res chain seq x y z
N MET A 1 -40.09 15.28 29.03
CA MET A 1 -38.80 15.94 28.70
C MET A 1 -38.84 16.36 27.24
N LYS A 2 -38.52 17.63 26.93
CA LYS A 2 -38.38 18.08 25.54
C LYS A 2 -37.06 17.55 24.98
N THR A 3 -37.11 16.92 23.81
CA THR A 3 -35.89 16.51 23.10
C THR A 3 -35.12 17.75 22.65
N PRO A 4 -33.79 17.82 22.86
CA PRO A 4 -33.00 18.95 22.40
C PRO A 4 -33.09 19.08 20.87
N PRO A 5 -32.98 20.29 20.30
CA PRO A 5 -32.92 20.52 18.85
C PRO A 5 -31.77 19.78 18.14
N ASP A 6 -31.92 19.50 16.85
CA ASP A 6 -30.92 18.76 16.03
C ASP A 6 -29.57 19.51 15.92
N ASP A 7 -29.60 20.84 15.85
CA ASP A 7 -28.43 21.71 15.85
C ASP A 7 -27.61 21.58 17.13
N VAL A 8 -28.26 21.58 18.30
CA VAL A 8 -27.57 21.41 19.59
C VAL A 8 -26.93 20.03 19.70
N VAL A 9 -27.65 18.98 19.30
CA VAL A 9 -27.11 17.61 19.29
C VAL A 9 -25.91 17.50 18.34
N ARG A 10 -25.98 18.13 17.17
CA ARG A 10 -24.90 18.15 16.19
C ARG A 10 -23.62 18.78 16.76
N GLU A 11 -23.74 19.93 17.42
CA GLU A 11 -22.58 20.61 18.04
C GLU A 11 -21.98 19.77 19.18
N ILE A 12 -22.80 19.10 19.99
CA ILE A 12 -22.30 18.18 21.03
C ILE A 12 -21.51 17.03 20.40
N LEU A 13 -22.00 16.44 19.32
CA LEU A 13 -21.33 15.34 18.62
C LEU A 13 -20.03 15.79 17.92
N LEU A 14 -19.97 17.05 17.46
CA LEU A 14 -18.76 17.64 16.87
C LEU A 14 -17.64 17.83 17.91
N LEU A 15 -17.98 18.04 19.18
CA LEU A 15 -17.03 18.19 20.28
C LEU A 15 -16.40 16.85 20.74
N LEU A 16 -16.86 15.71 20.21
CA LEU A 16 -16.27 14.41 20.52
C LEU A 16 -14.98 14.20 19.72
N ASP A 17 -13.82 14.33 20.37
CA ASP A 17 -12.53 14.11 19.73
C ASP A 17 -12.30 12.63 19.35
N ASP A 18 -12.81 11.70 20.15
CA ASP A 18 -12.62 10.26 19.96
C ASP A 18 -13.63 9.66 18.95
N VAL A 19 -13.09 9.09 17.86
CA VAL A 19 -13.89 8.47 16.79
C VAL A 19 -14.65 7.23 17.29
N VAL A 20 -14.10 6.47 18.24
CA VAL A 20 -14.76 5.29 18.80
C VAL A 20 -16.04 5.70 19.56
N THR A 21 -15.95 6.77 20.35
CA THR A 21 -17.11 7.35 21.04
C THR A 21 -18.16 7.83 20.04
N LEU A 22 -17.76 8.43 18.91
CA LEU A 22 -18.69 8.83 17.87
C LEU A 22 -19.42 7.64 17.22
N PHE A 23 -18.72 6.53 16.95
CA PHE A 23 -19.36 5.30 16.48
C PHE A 23 -20.38 4.76 17.49
N ARG A 24 -20.04 4.76 18.78
CA ARG A 24 -20.96 4.38 19.85
C ARG A 24 -22.19 5.29 19.89
N CYS A 25 -22.01 6.61 19.71
CA CYS A 25 -23.10 7.57 19.57
C CYS A 25 -24.01 7.25 18.37
N ALA A 26 -23.45 6.98 17.20
CA ALA A 26 -24.21 6.62 16.01
C ALA A 26 -24.96 5.27 16.15
N ALA A 27 -24.44 4.35 16.96
CA ALA A 27 -25.09 3.08 17.27
C ALA A 27 -26.29 3.24 18.25
N THR A 28 -26.34 4.32 19.04
CA THR A 28 -27.39 4.48 20.07
C THR A 28 -28.79 4.70 19.51
N CYS A 29 -28.94 5.53 18.47
CA CYS A 29 -30.25 5.81 17.87
C CYS A 29 -30.15 6.30 16.42
N LYS A 30 -31.21 6.04 15.64
CA LYS A 30 -31.32 6.46 14.23
C LYS A 30 -31.16 7.97 14.02
N ARG A 31 -31.61 8.78 15.00
CA ARG A 31 -31.51 10.25 14.95
C ARG A 31 -30.06 10.72 14.97
N TRP A 32 -29.23 10.20 15.88
CA TRP A 32 -27.82 10.57 15.97
C TRP A 32 -27.04 10.03 14.78
N ARG A 33 -27.33 8.79 14.36
CA ARG A 33 -26.78 8.22 13.12
C ARG A 33 -27.00 9.15 11.93
N ARG A 34 -28.24 9.62 11.73
CA ARG A 34 -28.59 10.54 10.64
C ARG A 34 -27.79 11.83 10.73
N LEU A 35 -27.75 12.46 11.91
CA LEU A 35 -27.01 13.72 12.10
C LEU A 35 -25.52 13.59 11.82
N ILE A 36 -24.92 12.46 12.19
CA ILE A 36 -23.49 12.20 11.98
C ILE A 36 -23.20 11.89 10.50
N ALA A 37 -24.13 11.21 9.81
CA ALA A 37 -24.02 10.91 8.38
C ALA A 37 -24.27 12.13 7.47
N GLU A 38 -24.72 13.27 8.01
CA GLU A 38 -24.95 14.47 7.21
C GLU A 38 -23.63 15.05 6.66
N PRO A 39 -23.56 15.45 5.38
CA PRO A 39 -22.36 16.04 4.80
C PRO A 39 -21.84 17.26 5.58
N SER A 40 -22.75 18.07 6.14
CA SER A 40 -22.42 19.24 6.95
C SER A 40 -21.68 18.87 8.25
N PHE A 41 -21.98 17.70 8.82
CA PHE A 41 -21.28 17.17 9.99
C PHE A 41 -19.89 16.69 9.61
N LEU A 42 -19.78 15.88 8.55
CA LEU A 42 -18.52 15.29 8.09
C LEU A 42 -17.48 16.34 7.71
N VAL A 43 -17.92 17.44 7.07
CA VAL A 43 -17.05 18.56 6.67
C VAL A 43 -16.59 19.39 7.88
N ARG A 44 -17.46 19.56 8.89
CA ARG A 44 -17.12 20.33 10.11
C ARG A 44 -16.28 19.52 11.09
N ARG A 45 -16.39 18.19 11.04
CA ARG A 45 -15.67 17.31 11.96
C ARG A 45 -14.17 17.36 11.69
N ARG A 46 -13.40 17.47 12.77
CA ARG A 46 -11.97 17.21 12.75
C ARG A 46 -11.74 15.72 12.88
N TRP A 47 -11.30 15.10 11.79
CA TRP A 47 -10.91 13.69 11.79
C TRP A 47 -9.47 13.53 12.31
N PRO A 48 -9.16 12.40 12.96
CA PRO A 48 -7.79 12.09 13.33
C PRO A 48 -6.93 11.85 12.07
N PRO A 49 -5.59 11.78 12.21
CA PRO A 49 -4.70 11.48 11.10
C PRO A 49 -5.13 10.18 10.39
N SER A 50 -4.98 10.15 9.06
CA SER A 50 -5.33 8.97 8.26
C SER A 50 -4.42 7.78 8.55
N LEU A 51 -3.13 8.03 8.82
CA LEU A 51 -2.17 6.99 9.19
C LEU A 51 -2.45 6.49 10.61
N VAL A 52 -2.96 5.27 10.72
CA VAL A 52 -3.32 4.65 11.99
C VAL A 52 -2.23 3.76 12.57
N GLY A 53 -1.30 3.31 11.74
CA GLY A 53 -0.18 2.47 12.16
C GLY A 53 0.46 1.69 11.02
N PHE A 54 1.17 0.64 11.38
CA PHE A 54 1.98 -0.16 10.46
C PHE A 54 1.85 -1.65 10.76
N PHE A 55 1.72 -2.46 9.72
CA PHE A 55 1.96 -3.89 9.81
C PHE A 55 3.45 -4.17 9.58
N THR A 56 4.06 -4.89 10.49
CA THR A 56 5.51 -5.12 10.51
C THR A 56 5.85 -6.61 10.61
N GLN A 57 6.88 -7.02 9.88
CA GLN A 57 7.43 -8.37 9.94
C GLN A 57 8.95 -8.39 9.82
N ARG A 58 9.59 -9.32 10.55
CA ARG A 58 11.04 -9.53 10.56
C ARG A 58 11.51 -10.34 9.36
N TRP A 59 12.75 -10.08 8.94
CA TRP A 59 13.42 -10.63 7.75
C TRP A 59 13.55 -12.16 7.70
N LEU A 60 13.65 -12.81 8.86
CA LEU A 60 13.87 -14.26 8.91
C LEU A 60 12.70 -15.03 8.29
N VAL A 61 11.48 -14.51 8.40
CA VAL A 61 10.28 -15.16 7.82
C VAL A 61 10.23 -14.99 6.29
N THR A 62 10.76 -13.89 5.75
CA THR A 62 10.75 -13.62 4.30
C THR A 62 11.86 -14.35 3.55
N THR A 63 12.98 -14.62 4.20
CA THR A 63 14.15 -15.25 3.57
C THR A 63 14.07 -16.77 3.60
N PHE A 64 13.41 -17.32 4.62
CA PHE A 64 13.15 -18.76 4.77
C PHE A 64 11.66 -18.98 5.06
N PRO A 65 10.78 -18.78 4.06
CA PRO A 65 9.35 -19.03 4.21
C PRO A 65 9.13 -20.51 4.50
N GLY A 66 8.57 -20.84 5.65
CA GLY A 66 8.41 -22.23 6.13
C GLY A 66 8.89 -22.42 7.56
N SER A 67 9.92 -21.66 7.96
CA SER A 67 10.36 -21.60 9.35
C SER A 67 9.28 -20.98 10.25
N SER A 68 8.81 -21.75 11.24
CA SER A 68 7.89 -21.21 12.24
C SER A 68 8.61 -20.07 12.98
N PRO A 69 7.97 -18.90 13.19
CA PRO A 69 8.55 -17.88 14.04
C PRO A 69 8.78 -18.48 15.44
N THR A 70 10.04 -18.66 15.82
CA THR A 70 10.44 -19.26 17.10
C THR A 70 10.26 -18.30 18.28
N ASP A 71 10.01 -17.02 18.01
CA ASP A 71 9.81 -15.96 18.99
C ASP A 71 8.65 -15.03 18.56
N SER A 72 7.90 -14.52 19.55
CA SER A 72 6.76 -13.59 19.38
C SER A 72 7.16 -12.27 18.72
N SER A 73 8.46 -11.97 18.70
CA SER A 73 9.04 -10.80 18.02
C SER A 73 9.08 -10.96 16.49
N SER A 74 9.03 -12.19 15.96
CA SER A 74 9.11 -12.50 14.52
C SER A 74 7.74 -12.62 13.84
N GLN A 75 6.66 -12.67 14.62
CA GLN A 75 5.29 -12.70 14.10
C GLN A 75 4.89 -11.37 13.46
N LEU A 76 4.03 -11.46 12.43
CA LEU A 76 3.35 -10.32 11.84
C LEU A 76 2.55 -9.58 12.91
N ALA A 77 2.84 -8.29 13.10
CA ALA A 77 2.22 -7.47 14.12
C ALA A 77 1.77 -6.12 13.59
N PHE A 78 0.71 -5.58 14.19
CA PHE A 78 0.31 -4.20 14.01
C PHE A 78 0.95 -3.32 15.09
N VAL A 79 1.52 -2.21 14.66
CA VAL A 79 2.12 -1.17 15.49
C VAL A 79 1.31 0.11 15.30
N PRO A 80 0.56 0.57 16.32
CA PRO A 80 -0.22 1.79 16.21
C PRO A 80 0.69 3.01 16.06
N SER A 81 0.26 3.98 15.26
CA SER A 81 0.92 5.29 15.18
C SER A 81 0.77 6.04 16.52
N SER A 82 1.77 6.86 16.89
CA SER A 82 1.73 7.70 18.09
C SER A 82 0.51 8.63 18.12
N SER A 83 0.00 8.98 16.94
CA SER A 83 -1.16 9.85 16.74
C SER A 83 -2.44 9.08 16.41
N SER A 84 -2.42 7.75 16.53
CA SER A 84 -3.55 6.88 16.23
C SER A 84 -4.68 7.04 17.25
N PRO A 85 -5.95 6.93 16.84
CA PRO A 85 -7.07 6.91 17.77
C PRO A 85 -6.96 5.73 18.75
N SER A 86 -7.67 5.88 19.88
CA SER A 86 -7.78 4.84 20.93
C SER A 86 -8.20 3.46 20.42
N LEU A 87 -8.81 3.39 19.22
CA LEU A 87 -9.30 2.20 18.54
C LEU A 87 -8.27 1.06 18.48
N PHE A 88 -7.00 1.38 18.20
CA PHE A 88 -5.96 0.38 18.04
C PHE A 88 -5.01 0.27 19.23
N GLY A 89 -5.41 0.81 20.40
CA GLY A 89 -4.64 0.79 21.65
C GLY A 89 -3.20 1.33 21.53
N PRO A 90 -2.42 1.28 22.64
CA PRO A 90 -1.09 1.91 22.66
C PRO A 90 0.07 0.98 22.25
N GLY A 91 -0.16 -0.32 22.11
CA GLY A 91 0.91 -1.32 22.01
C GLY A 91 0.95 -2.10 20.70
N ARG A 92 2.15 -2.59 20.36
CA ARG A 92 2.36 -3.61 19.32
C ARG A 92 1.50 -4.83 19.63
N ARG A 93 0.74 -5.30 18.65
CA ARG A 93 -0.19 -6.42 18.78
C ARG A 93 0.03 -7.45 17.68
N PRO A 94 0.06 -8.76 17.96
CA PRO A 94 0.17 -9.76 16.92
C PRO A 94 -1.10 -9.76 16.05
N LEU A 95 -0.99 -10.14 14.77
CA LEU A 95 -2.14 -10.18 13.87
C LEU A 95 -3.24 -11.11 14.36
N THR A 96 -2.89 -12.22 15.04
CA THR A 96 -3.84 -13.15 15.68
C THR A 96 -4.78 -12.47 16.68
N SER A 97 -4.37 -11.34 17.28
CA SER A 97 -5.25 -10.55 18.17
C SER A 97 -6.32 -9.75 17.43
N LEU A 98 -6.08 -9.43 16.15
CA LEU A 98 -7.05 -8.75 15.29
C LEU A 98 -8.00 -9.76 14.64
N VAL A 99 -7.57 -11.00 14.39
CA VAL A 99 -8.36 -12.07 13.79
C VAL A 99 -8.44 -13.31 14.71
N PRO A 100 -9.19 -13.24 15.82
CA PRO A 100 -9.20 -14.31 16.83
C PRO A 100 -9.76 -15.64 16.31
N ASN A 101 -10.52 -15.62 15.22
CA ASN A 101 -11.17 -16.80 14.63
C ASN A 101 -10.34 -17.45 13.49
N ALA A 102 -9.16 -16.92 13.18
CA ALA A 102 -8.31 -17.47 12.13
C ALA A 102 -7.37 -18.56 12.65
N ASP A 103 -7.02 -19.51 11.79
CA ASP A 103 -6.05 -20.56 12.12
C ASP A 103 -4.67 -19.96 12.40
N ALA A 104 -4.24 -19.98 13.67
CA ALA A 104 -3.01 -19.33 14.11
C ALA A 104 -1.75 -19.71 13.27
N PRO A 105 -1.53 -20.99 12.88
CA PRO A 105 -0.38 -21.35 12.04
C PRO A 105 -0.38 -20.68 10.65
N ALA A 106 -1.57 -20.43 10.08
CA ALA A 106 -1.69 -19.75 8.79
C ALA A 106 -1.42 -18.25 8.92
N VAL A 107 -1.84 -17.65 10.04
CA VAL A 107 -1.63 -16.22 10.34
C VAL A 107 -0.15 -15.94 10.67
N ASP A 108 0.53 -16.83 11.39
CA ASP A 108 1.92 -16.65 11.81
C ASP A 108 2.92 -16.61 10.63
N ARG A 109 2.58 -17.27 9.52
CA ARG A 109 3.37 -17.30 8.28
C ARG A 109 2.92 -16.29 7.23
N ALA A 110 1.92 -15.49 7.55
CA ALA A 110 1.41 -14.47 6.64
C ALA A 110 2.44 -13.34 6.48
N VAL A 111 2.64 -12.89 5.24
CA VAL A 111 3.45 -11.72 4.92
C VAL A 111 2.53 -10.58 4.49
N PRO A 112 2.58 -9.40 5.13
CA PRO A 112 1.71 -8.29 4.74
C PRO A 112 2.15 -7.72 3.39
N LEU A 113 1.19 -7.48 2.50
CA LEU A 113 1.43 -6.93 1.17
C LEU A 113 0.93 -5.47 1.07
N ALA A 114 -0.36 -5.26 1.29
CA ALA A 114 -1.00 -3.95 1.11
C ALA A 114 -2.12 -3.75 2.13
N THR A 115 -2.42 -2.50 2.45
CA THR A 115 -3.65 -2.15 3.18
C THR A 115 -4.48 -1.11 2.44
N ARG A 116 -5.79 -1.15 2.60
CA ARG A 116 -6.70 -0.09 2.18
C ARG A 116 -8.00 -0.12 2.98
N ASP A 117 -8.38 1.03 3.57
CA ASP A 117 -9.63 1.25 4.32
C ASP A 117 -9.96 0.16 5.35
N GLY A 118 -8.96 -0.30 6.10
CA GLY A 118 -9.16 -1.33 7.13
C GLY A 118 -8.94 -2.78 6.67
N LEU A 119 -8.81 -3.01 5.36
CA LEU A 119 -8.46 -4.32 4.81
C LEU A 119 -6.93 -4.45 4.70
N LEU A 120 -6.41 -5.62 5.08
CA LEU A 120 -5.01 -6.00 4.91
C LEU A 120 -4.95 -7.22 3.97
N LEU A 121 -4.26 -7.09 2.85
CA LEU A 121 -3.90 -8.20 1.97
C LEU A 121 -2.60 -8.83 2.48
N VAL A 122 -2.61 -10.16 2.62
CA VAL A 122 -1.43 -10.93 3.02
C VAL A 122 -1.16 -12.07 2.06
N ARG A 123 0.12 -12.42 1.93
CA ARG A 123 0.59 -13.64 1.28
C ARG A 123 0.74 -14.76 2.28
N LEU A 124 0.28 -15.95 1.93
CA LEU A 124 0.41 -17.15 2.75
C LEU A 124 1.50 -18.04 2.16
N TYR A 125 2.46 -18.45 2.98
CA TYR A 125 3.47 -19.43 2.61
C TYR A 125 3.15 -20.80 3.22
N PRO A 126 3.26 -21.91 2.45
CA PRO A 126 3.05 -23.24 2.99
C PRO A 126 4.03 -23.59 4.13
N CYS A 127 3.66 -24.64 4.88
CA CYS A 127 4.63 -25.37 5.71
C CYS A 127 5.55 -26.16 4.77
N ASP A 128 6.85 -26.24 5.08
CA ASP A 128 7.85 -26.96 4.26
C ASP A 128 7.39 -28.37 3.80
N ASP A 129 7.91 -28.76 2.62
CA ASP A 129 7.75 -29.97 1.78
C ASP A 129 6.84 -29.88 0.54
N ASP A 130 5.90 -28.91 0.44
CA ASP A 130 5.00 -28.73 -0.72
C ASP A 130 5.08 -27.30 -1.31
N LEU A 131 6.28 -26.77 -1.51
CA LEU A 131 6.47 -25.54 -2.28
C LEU A 131 6.22 -25.87 -3.75
N GLU A 132 4.96 -25.87 -4.19
CA GLU A 132 4.67 -25.71 -5.61
C GLU A 132 5.11 -24.30 -5.99
N PRO A 133 6.22 -24.15 -6.75
CA PRO A 133 6.84 -22.86 -7.01
C PRO A 133 6.03 -22.05 -8.03
N ASN A 134 4.75 -22.40 -8.28
CA ASN A 134 3.84 -21.75 -9.21
C ASN A 134 2.43 -21.52 -8.63
N VAL A 135 2.25 -21.60 -7.30
CA VAL A 135 0.95 -21.31 -6.67
C VAL A 135 1.04 -20.12 -5.74
N VAL A 136 0.17 -19.14 -5.96
CA VAL A 136 -0.04 -18.00 -5.07
C VAL A 136 -1.22 -18.27 -4.14
N ARG A 137 -0.95 -18.10 -2.84
CA ARG A 137 -1.94 -18.17 -1.78
C ARG A 137 -2.04 -16.80 -1.10
N LEU A 138 -3.24 -16.25 -1.07
CA LEU A 138 -3.53 -14.94 -0.51
C LEU A 138 -4.65 -15.05 0.52
N ALA A 139 -4.65 -14.12 1.47
CA ALA A 139 -5.79 -13.88 2.35
C ALA A 139 -6.04 -12.38 2.53
N VAL A 140 -7.28 -12.03 2.80
CA VAL A 140 -7.69 -10.68 3.16
C VAL A 140 -8.18 -10.68 4.60
N CYS A 141 -7.59 -9.79 5.39
CA CYS A 141 -7.95 -9.55 6.78
C CYS A 141 -8.75 -8.24 6.88
N ASP A 142 -10.01 -8.31 7.32
CA ASP A 142 -10.71 -7.12 7.82
C ASP A 142 -10.26 -6.89 9.26
N THR A 143 -9.29 -5.99 9.42
CA THR A 143 -8.63 -5.71 10.71
C THR A 143 -9.58 -5.09 11.74
N LEU A 144 -10.74 -4.59 11.29
CA LEU A 144 -11.70 -3.87 12.10
C LEU A 144 -12.89 -4.74 12.47
N ALA A 145 -13.33 -5.61 11.57
CA ALA A 145 -14.35 -6.62 11.85
C ALA A 145 -13.76 -7.94 12.38
N GLY A 146 -12.44 -8.06 12.40
CA GLY A 146 -11.71 -9.26 12.83
C GLY A 146 -11.98 -10.50 11.98
N ARG A 147 -12.15 -10.30 10.67
CA ARG A 147 -12.45 -11.37 9.72
C ARG A 147 -11.20 -11.76 8.94
N TRP A 148 -11.13 -13.02 8.57
CA TRP A 148 -10.05 -13.61 7.80
C TRP A 148 -10.63 -14.42 6.65
N ASP A 149 -10.43 -13.95 5.43
CA ASP A 149 -10.95 -14.57 4.21
C ASP A 149 -9.77 -15.06 3.35
N VAL A 150 -9.57 -16.38 3.33
CA VAL A 150 -8.58 -17.04 2.45
C VAL A 150 -9.11 -17.08 1.02
N LEU A 151 -8.30 -16.64 0.06
CA LEU A 151 -8.68 -16.61 -1.35
C LEU A 151 -8.40 -17.97 -2.01
N PRO A 152 -9.11 -18.32 -3.11
CA PRO A 152 -8.76 -19.47 -3.92
C PRO A 152 -7.32 -19.39 -4.41
N GLU A 153 -6.67 -20.54 -4.56
CA GLU A 153 -5.33 -20.64 -5.11
C GLU A 153 -5.29 -20.11 -6.55
N LEU A 154 -4.16 -19.50 -6.91
CA LEU A 154 -3.91 -18.99 -8.25
C LEU A 154 -2.64 -19.63 -8.80
N ASP A 155 -2.75 -20.39 -9.89
CA ASP A 155 -1.62 -20.96 -10.64
C ASP A 155 -0.97 -19.83 -11.46
N CYS A 156 0.13 -19.30 -10.94
CA CYS A 156 0.94 -18.24 -11.55
C CYS A 156 2.39 -18.41 -11.07
N ASP A 157 3.38 -18.10 -11.93
CA ASP A 157 4.78 -18.41 -11.61
C ASP A 157 5.15 -17.83 -10.26
N SER A 158 5.54 -18.72 -9.34
CA SER A 158 5.70 -18.45 -7.92
C SER A 158 7.12 -18.22 -7.44
N GLN A 159 8.03 -18.06 -8.40
CA GLN A 159 9.31 -17.37 -8.18
C GLN A 159 9.12 -15.86 -7.91
N PHE A 160 8.19 -15.50 -7.02
CA PHE A 160 8.04 -14.20 -6.36
C PHE A 160 9.21 -13.93 -5.41
N CYS A 161 10.43 -14.05 -5.92
CA CYS A 161 11.64 -13.74 -5.22
C CYS A 161 11.99 -12.26 -5.43
N TYR A 162 12.84 -11.76 -4.54
CA TYR A 162 13.30 -10.37 -4.32
C TYR A 162 13.74 -9.54 -5.56
N SER A 163 13.62 -10.07 -6.77
CA SER A 163 14.00 -9.49 -8.05
C SER A 163 12.87 -9.35 -9.07
N ASP A 164 11.70 -9.97 -8.84
CA ASP A 164 10.74 -10.18 -9.93
C ASP A 164 9.57 -9.19 -9.84
N THR A 165 9.18 -8.67 -11.01
CA THR A 165 8.38 -7.46 -11.16
C THR A 165 6.87 -7.76 -11.04
N TYR A 166 6.35 -8.01 -9.84
CA TYR A 166 4.92 -8.23 -9.61
C TYR A 166 4.23 -7.06 -8.90
N GLY A 167 2.94 -6.92 -9.15
CA GLY A 167 2.13 -5.85 -8.59
C GLY A 167 0.84 -6.38 -7.97
N TYR A 168 0.38 -5.80 -6.87
CA TYR A 168 -0.89 -6.12 -6.25
C TYR A 168 -1.67 -4.87 -5.85
N ALA A 169 -2.98 -4.99 -5.76
CA ALA A 169 -3.85 -3.98 -5.20
C ALA A 169 -5.02 -4.63 -4.47
N ILE A 170 -5.41 -4.06 -3.34
CA ILE A 170 -6.68 -4.38 -2.67
C ILE A 170 -7.62 -3.18 -2.78
N ILE A 171 -8.81 -3.42 -3.31
CA ILE A 171 -9.81 -2.39 -3.56
C ILE A 171 -11.06 -2.72 -2.76
N PRO A 172 -11.36 -1.97 -1.67
CA PRO A 172 -12.64 -2.01 -1.01
C PRO A 172 -13.75 -1.60 -1.99
N SER A 173 -14.90 -2.26 -1.91
CA SER A 173 -16.06 -2.00 -2.74
C SER A 173 -17.29 -1.76 -1.87
N SER A 174 -18.09 -0.75 -2.24
CA SER A 174 -19.35 -0.43 -1.57
C SER A 174 -20.50 -1.35 -2.01
N SER A 175 -20.31 -2.22 -2.99
CA SER A 175 -21.36 -3.10 -3.55
C SER A 175 -21.64 -4.36 -2.71
N GLY A 176 -21.17 -4.41 -1.46
CA GLY A 176 -21.40 -5.52 -0.56
C GLY A 176 -22.87 -5.65 -0.18
N GLY A 177 -23.42 -6.87 -0.28
CA GLY A 177 -24.69 -7.22 0.36
C GLY A 177 -24.58 -7.18 1.90
N ASP A 178 -25.73 -7.27 2.55
CA ASP A 178 -26.06 -6.91 3.95
C ASP A 178 -25.12 -7.36 5.09
N ASP A 179 -24.10 -8.18 4.87
CA ASP A 179 -23.29 -8.77 5.95
C ASP A 179 -21.76 -8.70 5.76
N ARG A 180 -21.24 -8.42 4.55
CA ARG A 180 -19.77 -8.34 4.31
C ARG A 180 -19.36 -7.19 3.40
N PRO A 181 -18.32 -6.41 3.76
CA PRO A 181 -17.74 -5.44 2.83
C PRO A 181 -17.20 -6.20 1.63
N ALA A 182 -17.68 -5.85 0.43
CA ALA A 182 -17.13 -6.40 -0.79
C ALA A 182 -15.74 -5.81 -0.99
N PHE A 183 -14.84 -6.62 -1.53
CA PHE A 183 -13.53 -6.19 -2.00
C PHE A 183 -13.16 -6.92 -3.29
N ARG A 184 -12.18 -6.34 -3.99
CA ARG A 184 -11.50 -6.93 -5.13
C ARG A 184 -10.01 -6.96 -4.85
N VAL A 185 -9.33 -7.94 -5.45
CA VAL A 185 -7.86 -8.00 -5.46
C VAL A 185 -7.41 -8.05 -6.91
N LEU A 186 -6.45 -7.19 -7.26
CA LEU A 186 -5.74 -7.25 -8.53
C LEU A 186 -4.33 -7.78 -8.28
N LEU A 187 -3.87 -8.65 -9.16
CA LEU A 187 -2.51 -9.16 -9.17
C LEU A 187 -1.98 -9.06 -10.60
N ILE A 188 -0.74 -8.60 -10.74
CA ILE A 188 0.03 -8.60 -11.98
C ILE A 188 1.22 -9.52 -11.75
N GLY A 189 1.32 -10.56 -12.56
CA GLY A 189 2.40 -11.54 -12.47
C GLY A 189 2.64 -12.20 -13.83
N ALA A 190 3.80 -12.85 -13.98
CA ALA A 190 4.07 -13.68 -15.13
C ALA A 190 3.30 -15.00 -15.01
N ASP A 191 2.73 -15.44 -16.12
CA ASP A 191 2.09 -16.75 -16.18
C ASP A 191 3.14 -17.85 -16.41
N LYS A 192 2.78 -19.07 -16.01
CA LYS A 192 3.61 -20.26 -16.08
C LYS A 192 4.05 -20.57 -17.51
N TYR A 193 5.35 -20.48 -17.77
CA TYR A 193 6.07 -21.01 -18.94
C TYR A 193 5.26 -21.09 -20.26
N GLU A 194 4.84 -19.95 -20.83
CA GLU A 194 4.55 -19.89 -22.27
C GLU A 194 5.82 -19.51 -23.03
N SER A 195 6.69 -20.52 -23.24
CA SER A 195 7.90 -20.47 -24.08
C SER A 195 9.03 -19.52 -23.66
N GLU A 196 10.28 -19.87 -23.97
CA GLU A 196 11.50 -19.06 -23.72
C GLU A 196 11.50 -17.69 -24.45
N THR A 197 10.46 -17.39 -25.23
CA THR A 197 10.37 -16.23 -26.12
C THR A 197 9.37 -15.16 -25.70
N GLU A 198 8.43 -15.42 -24.78
CA GLU A 198 7.42 -14.44 -24.36
C GLU A 198 7.15 -14.52 -22.84
N SER A 199 7.91 -13.75 -22.04
CA SER A 199 7.56 -13.51 -20.63
C SER A 199 6.29 -12.64 -20.54
N GLN A 200 5.14 -13.27 -20.76
CA GLN A 200 3.84 -12.59 -20.76
C GLN A 200 3.36 -12.37 -19.33
N PHE A 201 3.19 -11.09 -18.97
CA PHE A 201 2.53 -10.70 -17.72
C PHE A 201 1.02 -10.71 -17.93
N ASN A 202 0.29 -11.18 -16.93
CA ASN A 202 -1.16 -11.19 -16.93
C ASN A 202 -1.72 -10.49 -15.71
N VAL A 203 -2.89 -9.89 -15.91
CA VAL A 203 -3.70 -9.30 -14.85
C VAL A 203 -4.71 -10.34 -14.39
N HIS A 204 -4.61 -10.70 -13.12
CA HIS A 204 -5.52 -11.58 -12.42
C HIS A 204 -6.41 -10.74 -11.50
N ARG A 205 -7.73 -10.93 -11.60
CA ARG A 205 -8.70 -10.19 -10.78
C ARG A 205 -9.54 -11.15 -9.98
N PHE A 206 -9.55 -10.96 -8.67
CA PHE A 206 -10.43 -11.63 -7.72
C PHE A 206 -11.58 -10.71 -7.32
N ALA A 207 -12.78 -11.28 -7.18
CA ALA A 207 -13.95 -10.59 -6.65
C ALA A 207 -14.51 -11.35 -5.44
N SER A 208 -14.67 -10.68 -4.31
CA SER A 208 -15.26 -11.27 -3.10
C SER A 208 -16.72 -11.73 -3.28
N SER A 209 -17.47 -11.12 -4.21
CA SER A 209 -18.84 -11.50 -4.56
C SER A 209 -18.90 -12.91 -5.16
N ASP A 210 -17.95 -13.20 -6.05
CA ASP A 210 -17.93 -14.42 -6.85
C ASP A 210 -17.05 -15.49 -6.18
N ARG A 211 -16.20 -15.06 -5.23
CA ARG A 211 -15.18 -15.87 -4.55
C ARG A 211 -14.31 -16.66 -5.49
N SER A 212 -13.99 -16.08 -6.65
CA SER A 212 -13.16 -16.70 -7.67
C SER A 212 -12.26 -15.68 -8.35
N TRP A 213 -11.17 -16.18 -8.92
CA TRP A 213 -10.39 -15.45 -9.90
C TRP A 213 -11.13 -15.41 -11.23
N SER A 214 -11.04 -14.29 -11.93
CA SER A 214 -11.46 -14.18 -13.33
C SER A 214 -10.38 -14.76 -14.25
N ALA A 215 -10.76 -15.04 -15.51
CA ALA A 215 -9.81 -15.50 -16.50
C ALA A 215 -8.67 -14.47 -16.67
N PRO A 216 -7.40 -14.92 -16.78
CA PRO A 216 -6.26 -14.03 -16.91
C PRO A 216 -6.43 -13.15 -18.15
N ARG A 217 -6.14 -11.87 -17.99
CA ARG A 217 -6.09 -10.93 -19.11
C ARG A 217 -4.64 -10.60 -19.43
N LYS A 218 -4.31 -10.67 -20.72
CA LYS A 218 -2.99 -10.30 -21.22
C LYS A 218 -2.66 -8.87 -20.83
N CYS A 219 -1.58 -8.71 -20.07
CA CYS A 219 -0.90 -7.43 -19.92
C CYS A 219 -0.01 -7.19 -21.15
N PHE A 220 0.74 -6.10 -21.15
CA PHE A 220 1.68 -5.81 -22.24
C PHE A 220 2.94 -6.68 -22.14
N ASP A 221 3.56 -6.93 -23.28
CA ASP A 221 4.87 -7.59 -23.36
C ASP A 221 5.96 -6.66 -22.81
N MET A 222 6.64 -7.08 -21.74
CA MET A 222 7.70 -6.30 -21.10
C MET A 222 8.95 -6.15 -22.00
N MET A 223 9.25 -7.16 -22.82
CA MET A 223 10.40 -7.19 -23.72
C MET A 223 10.19 -6.26 -24.91
N GLU A 224 9.02 -6.32 -25.56
CA GLU A 224 8.67 -5.39 -26.65
C GLU A 224 8.67 -3.93 -26.19
N ARG A 225 8.27 -3.69 -24.94
CA ARG A 225 8.11 -2.34 -24.39
C ARG A 225 9.35 -1.86 -23.62
N HIS A 226 10.43 -2.65 -23.55
CA HIS A 226 11.66 -2.34 -22.79
C HIS A 226 11.40 -1.88 -21.34
N VAL A 227 10.42 -2.50 -20.68
CA VAL A 227 10.08 -2.25 -19.28
C VAL A 227 10.93 -3.14 -18.41
N TRP A 228 11.76 -2.54 -17.55
CA TRP A 228 12.79 -3.28 -16.78
C TRP A 228 12.43 -3.45 -15.30
N SER A 229 11.61 -2.57 -14.72
CA SER A 229 11.33 -2.62 -13.28
C SER A 229 10.09 -1.82 -12.89
N MET A 230 9.25 -2.43 -12.06
CA MET A 230 8.19 -1.78 -11.29
C MET A 230 8.80 -1.20 -10.01
N LYS A 231 8.46 0.05 -9.69
CA LYS A 231 9.05 0.75 -8.55
C LYS A 231 8.42 0.36 -7.21
N GLU A 232 7.13 0.03 -7.22
CA GLU A 232 6.40 -0.45 -6.05
C GLU A 232 5.41 -1.53 -6.45
N GLU A 233 5.38 -2.60 -5.68
CA GLU A 233 4.45 -3.72 -5.90
C GLU A 233 3.00 -3.31 -5.57
N ASN A 234 2.79 -2.52 -4.51
CA ASN A 234 1.46 -2.04 -4.16
C ASN A 234 0.99 -0.93 -5.11
N ALA A 235 -0.16 -1.12 -5.75
CA ALA A 235 -0.73 -0.12 -6.64
C ALA A 235 -1.35 1.05 -5.86
N VAL A 236 -1.30 2.23 -6.48
CA VAL A 236 -2.12 3.36 -6.07
C VAL A 236 -3.49 3.24 -6.69
N VAL A 237 -4.55 3.34 -5.89
CA VAL A 237 -5.92 3.23 -6.42
C VAL A 237 -6.57 4.60 -6.50
N CYS A 238 -6.86 5.05 -7.73
CA CYS A 238 -7.44 6.36 -8.01
C CYS A 238 -8.50 6.24 -9.11
N ARG A 239 -9.66 6.90 -8.94
CA ARG A 239 -10.73 6.97 -9.97
C ARG A 239 -11.11 5.62 -10.60
N GLY A 240 -11.25 4.57 -9.78
CA GLY A 240 -11.63 3.23 -10.26
C GLY A 240 -10.53 2.48 -11.03
N ASN A 241 -9.30 3.00 -11.04
CA ASN A 241 -8.14 2.36 -11.64
C ASN A 241 -7.08 2.07 -10.57
N ALA A 242 -6.34 0.98 -10.76
CA ALA A 242 -5.11 0.70 -10.04
C ALA A 242 -3.91 1.11 -10.89
N HIS A 243 -2.95 1.80 -10.28
CA HIS A 243 -1.85 2.45 -10.96
C HIS A 243 -0.51 1.97 -10.41
N TRP A 244 0.38 1.52 -11.30
CA TRP A 244 1.74 1.14 -10.96
C TRP A 244 2.76 2.01 -11.69
N LEU A 245 3.82 2.39 -10.98
CA LEU A 245 4.92 3.15 -11.56
C LEU A 245 6.00 2.20 -12.10
N PHE A 246 6.33 2.36 -13.37
CA PHE A 246 7.39 1.63 -14.05
C PHE A 246 8.50 2.57 -14.53
N VAL A 247 9.71 2.03 -14.61
CA VAL A 247 10.83 2.70 -15.28
C VAL A 247 11.32 1.84 -16.44
N ARG A 248 11.39 2.46 -17.62
CA ARG A 248 11.95 1.83 -18.83
C ARG A 248 13.45 2.08 -18.94
N ALA A 249 14.12 1.29 -19.78
CA ALA A 249 15.54 1.48 -20.14
C ALA A 249 15.87 2.91 -20.63
N SER A 250 14.88 3.63 -21.16
CA SER A 250 14.99 5.01 -21.59
C SER A 250 14.94 6.05 -20.44
N ASN A 251 14.93 5.63 -19.17
CA ASN A 251 14.85 6.50 -17.99
C ASN A 251 13.60 7.38 -17.88
N HIS A 252 12.54 6.98 -18.57
CA HIS A 252 11.23 7.61 -18.49
C HIS A 252 10.34 6.81 -17.55
N PHE A 253 9.65 7.51 -16.67
CA PHE A 253 8.57 6.93 -15.88
C PHE A 253 7.38 6.61 -16.77
N HIS A 254 6.72 5.49 -16.49
CA HIS A 254 5.46 5.12 -17.10
C HIS A 254 4.48 4.74 -15.99
N VAL A 255 3.20 5.04 -16.19
CA VAL A 255 2.13 4.60 -15.31
C VAL A 255 1.33 3.53 -16.03
N LEU A 256 1.35 2.33 -15.48
CA LEU A 256 0.41 1.28 -15.87
C LEU A 256 -0.91 1.52 -15.16
N ASN A 257 -1.98 1.69 -15.92
CA ASN A 257 -3.33 1.82 -15.40
C ASN A 257 -4.08 0.52 -15.69
N VAL A 258 -4.73 -0.03 -14.67
CA VAL A 258 -5.62 -1.17 -14.79
C VAL A 258 -6.98 -0.78 -14.25
N ASP A 259 -7.99 -0.82 -15.11
CA ASP A 259 -9.38 -0.59 -14.69
C ASP A 259 -9.84 -1.72 -13.77
N VAL A 260 -10.33 -1.37 -12.59
CA VAL A 260 -10.61 -2.33 -11.52
C VAL A 260 -11.78 -3.27 -11.87
N GLU A 261 -12.73 -2.79 -12.66
CA GLU A 261 -13.95 -3.54 -13.00
C GLU A 261 -13.74 -4.44 -14.21
N THR A 262 -13.18 -3.86 -15.27
CA THR A 262 -13.00 -4.52 -16.56
C THR A 262 -11.65 -5.25 -16.65
N GLY A 263 -10.63 -4.85 -15.88
CA GLY A 263 -9.26 -5.31 -16.06
C GLY A 263 -8.62 -4.79 -17.35
N HIS A 264 -9.16 -3.73 -17.95
CA HIS A 264 -8.56 -3.10 -19.12
C HIS A 264 -7.24 -2.42 -18.74
N VAL A 265 -6.20 -2.66 -19.53
CA VAL A 265 -4.83 -2.20 -19.26
C VAL A 265 -4.47 -1.08 -20.22
N SER A 266 -3.90 0.01 -19.70
CA SER A 266 -3.28 1.07 -20.50
C SER A 266 -1.95 1.51 -19.88
N LEU A 267 -1.02 2.01 -20.69
CA LEU A 267 0.30 2.39 -20.22
C LEU A 267 0.64 3.81 -20.70
N THR A 268 0.71 4.76 -19.77
CA THR A 268 0.95 6.16 -20.08
C THR A 268 2.40 6.53 -19.82
N LYS A 269 3.08 7.15 -20.79
CA LYS A 269 4.42 7.70 -20.60
C LYS A 269 4.35 9.02 -19.85
N ILE A 270 5.20 9.17 -18.84
CA ILE A 270 5.40 10.46 -18.16
C ILE A 270 6.57 11.17 -18.86
N LEU A 271 6.28 12.31 -19.49
CA LEU A 271 7.28 13.09 -20.20
C LEU A 271 8.26 13.79 -19.24
N ARG A 272 7.75 14.26 -18.10
CA ARG A 272 8.53 14.85 -17.01
C ARG A 272 7.87 14.50 -15.67
N PRO A 273 8.65 14.18 -14.63
CA PRO A 273 10.12 14.20 -14.56
C PRO A 273 10.78 13.06 -15.36
N THR A 274 12.06 13.24 -15.71
CA THR A 274 12.91 12.19 -16.31
C THR A 274 14.04 11.87 -15.36
N ARG A 275 14.35 10.59 -15.16
CA ARG A 275 15.49 10.21 -14.34
C ARG A 275 16.79 10.56 -15.07
N GLU A 276 17.79 11.07 -14.37
CA GLU A 276 19.15 11.18 -14.93
C GLU A 276 19.64 9.78 -15.34
N LYS A 277 20.55 9.72 -16.33
CA LYS A 277 20.95 8.50 -17.02
C LYS A 277 21.25 7.35 -16.04
N PHE A 278 20.32 6.42 -15.89
CA PHE A 278 20.59 5.11 -15.31
C PHE A 278 21.52 4.37 -16.27
N ILE A 279 22.63 3.86 -15.77
CA ILE A 279 23.45 2.88 -16.48
C ILE A 279 22.83 1.52 -16.12
N PRO A 280 22.20 0.80 -17.06
CA PRO A 280 21.67 -0.51 -16.76
C PRO A 280 22.79 -1.41 -16.27
N ALA A 281 22.48 -2.21 -15.25
CA ALA A 281 23.28 -3.30 -14.73
C ALA A 281 23.38 -4.44 -15.77
N ALA A 282 23.91 -4.16 -16.96
CA ALA A 282 23.99 -5.12 -18.06
C ALA A 282 25.18 -6.09 -17.95
N ASP A 283 25.96 -6.04 -16.87
CA ASP A 283 27.20 -6.84 -16.70
C ASP A 283 27.24 -7.66 -15.39
N PHE A 284 26.10 -7.95 -14.75
CA PHE A 284 26.11 -8.79 -13.53
C PHE A 284 25.60 -10.20 -13.82
N ASP A 285 26.51 -11.07 -14.29
CA ASP A 285 26.37 -12.52 -14.19
C ASP A 285 26.28 -12.91 -12.69
N LEU A 286 25.07 -12.90 -12.14
CA LEU A 286 24.80 -13.25 -10.73
C LEU A 286 24.99 -14.74 -10.42
N LEU A 287 25.32 -15.56 -11.41
CA LEU A 287 25.44 -17.01 -11.25
C LEU A 287 26.82 -17.47 -10.74
N HIS A 288 27.83 -16.58 -10.66
CA HIS A 288 29.20 -16.98 -10.25
C HIS A 288 29.96 -15.97 -9.38
N VAL A 289 29.26 -15.06 -8.69
CA VAL A 289 29.92 -14.07 -7.82
C VAL A 289 29.86 -14.51 -6.36
N ASP A 290 30.97 -14.36 -5.62
CA ASP A 290 30.97 -14.64 -4.19
C ASP A 290 29.93 -13.76 -3.45
N HIS A 291 29.42 -14.27 -2.33
CA HIS A 291 28.34 -13.63 -1.57
C HIS A 291 28.69 -12.20 -1.11
N ALA A 292 29.97 -11.91 -0.86
CA ALA A 292 30.43 -10.58 -0.46
C ALA A 292 30.38 -9.58 -1.61
N THR A 293 30.68 -10.03 -2.82
CA THR A 293 30.68 -9.24 -4.05
C THR A 293 29.25 -9.11 -4.60
N ALA A 294 28.41 -10.13 -4.48
CA ALA A 294 26.97 -10.02 -4.72
C ALA A 294 26.33 -8.96 -3.79
N LEU A 295 26.65 -8.99 -2.49
CA LEU A 295 26.23 -7.95 -1.55
C LEU A 295 26.83 -6.57 -1.86
N ALA A 296 28.07 -6.48 -2.31
CA ALA A 296 28.70 -5.22 -2.72
C ALA A 296 28.08 -4.65 -4.01
N ASN A 297 27.61 -5.51 -4.91
CA ASN A 297 26.94 -5.17 -6.15
C ASN A 297 25.48 -4.78 -5.93
N ILE A 298 24.77 -5.49 -5.04
CA ILE A 298 23.49 -5.06 -4.49
C ILE A 298 23.66 -3.70 -3.82
N ARG A 299 24.66 -3.51 -2.94
CA ARG A 299 25.00 -2.21 -2.34
C ARG A 299 25.36 -1.14 -3.37
N ARG A 300 25.92 -1.50 -4.54
CA ARG A 300 26.17 -0.59 -5.67
C ARG A 300 24.89 -0.20 -6.41
N SER A 301 24.01 -1.16 -6.67
CA SER A 301 22.69 -0.94 -7.27
C SER A 301 21.80 -0.08 -6.36
N LEU A 302 21.90 -0.28 -5.04
CA LEU A 302 21.26 0.53 -4.00
C LEU A 302 21.91 1.92 -3.81
N ARG A 303 23.00 2.28 -4.51
CA ARG A 303 23.53 3.67 -4.50
C ARG A 303 22.60 4.63 -5.24
N ASP A 304 21.80 4.12 -6.17
CA ASP A 304 20.65 4.83 -6.72
C ASP A 304 19.46 4.61 -5.79
N ILE A 305 19.26 5.58 -4.90
CA ILE A 305 18.25 5.65 -3.83
C ILE A 305 17.02 4.77 -4.11
N PRO A 306 16.94 3.59 -3.48
CA PRO A 306 15.75 2.75 -3.52
C PRO A 306 14.61 3.48 -2.77
N GLY A 307 13.48 3.67 -3.44
CA GLY A 307 12.21 4.01 -2.78
C GLY A 307 11.84 5.50 -2.67
N ALA A 308 12.55 6.41 -3.32
CA ALA A 308 12.17 7.83 -3.27
C ALA A 308 11.24 8.27 -4.43
N ASP A 309 11.29 7.56 -5.57
CA ASP A 309 10.37 7.77 -6.69
C ASP A 309 9.10 6.95 -6.49
N ARG A 310 7.97 7.61 -6.18
CA ARG A 310 6.74 6.90 -5.80
C ARG A 310 5.48 7.60 -6.31
N LEU A 311 4.55 6.78 -6.78
CA LEU A 311 3.19 7.21 -7.09
C LEU A 311 2.33 7.24 -5.81
N ALA A 312 1.48 8.24 -5.69
CA ALA A 312 0.50 8.41 -4.62
C ALA A 312 -0.75 9.11 -5.19
N THR A 313 -1.74 9.39 -4.34
CA THR A 313 -2.82 10.31 -4.69
C THR A 313 -2.57 11.69 -4.09
N THR A 314 -3.26 12.71 -4.58
CA THR A 314 -3.40 13.98 -3.88
C THR A 314 -4.18 13.79 -2.58
N ALA A 315 -4.09 14.74 -1.64
CA ALA A 315 -4.72 14.64 -0.32
C ALA A 315 -6.26 14.48 -0.38
N ASP A 316 -6.89 15.01 -1.43
CA ASP A 316 -8.32 14.84 -1.73
C ASP A 316 -8.64 13.51 -2.44
N GLY A 317 -7.63 12.70 -2.76
CA GLY A 317 -7.75 11.42 -3.44
C GLY A 317 -8.17 11.53 -4.91
N THR A 318 -8.16 12.74 -5.49
CA THR A 318 -8.74 12.97 -6.82
C THR A 318 -7.74 12.83 -7.96
N LEU A 319 -6.46 13.08 -7.76
CA LEU A 319 -5.44 13.06 -8.81
C LEU A 319 -4.27 12.17 -8.40
N LEU A 320 -3.53 11.69 -9.40
CA LEU A 320 -2.25 11.04 -9.15
C LEU A 320 -1.17 12.08 -8.85
N SER A 321 -0.31 11.72 -7.91
CA SER A 321 0.87 12.48 -7.53
C SER A 321 2.09 11.58 -7.64
N LEU A 322 3.19 12.09 -8.17
CA LEU A 322 4.44 11.40 -8.33
C LEU A 322 5.49 12.19 -7.55
N SER A 323 6.03 11.55 -6.54
CA SER A 323 7.18 12.08 -5.83
C SER A 323 8.45 11.57 -6.51
N VAL A 324 9.40 12.45 -6.76
CA VAL A 324 10.70 12.13 -7.35
C VAL A 324 11.78 12.78 -6.54
N TYR A 325 12.77 11.99 -6.13
CA TYR A 325 13.92 12.52 -5.40
C TYR A 325 15.15 12.50 -6.29
N HIS A 326 15.78 13.66 -6.44
CA HIS A 326 17.03 13.80 -7.16
C HIS A 326 17.79 15.01 -6.59
N ASP A 327 19.12 15.00 -6.71
CA ASP A 327 19.99 16.10 -6.29
C ASP A 327 19.65 16.68 -4.90
N ARG A 328 19.39 15.79 -3.93
CA ARG A 328 19.01 16.15 -2.55
C ARG A 328 17.72 16.98 -2.45
N ARG A 329 16.81 16.84 -3.40
CA ARG A 329 15.51 17.52 -3.43
C ARG A 329 14.41 16.53 -3.68
N LEU A 330 13.32 16.66 -2.90
CA LEU A 330 12.09 15.92 -3.16
C LEU A 330 11.14 16.83 -3.95
N GLU A 331 10.85 16.46 -5.18
CA GLU A 331 9.84 17.11 -6.00
C GLU A 331 8.54 16.31 -6.00
N ILE A 332 7.42 17.02 -5.94
CA ILE A 332 6.08 16.44 -6.08
C ILE A 332 5.48 16.96 -7.37
N TRP A 333 5.09 16.03 -8.22
CA TRP A 333 4.46 16.24 -9.51
C TRP A 333 3.03 15.75 -9.46
N THR A 334 2.07 16.51 -9.99
CA THR A 334 0.65 16.14 -9.97
C THR A 334 0.13 16.06 -11.39
N GLN A 335 -0.55 14.95 -11.68
CA GLN A 335 -1.18 14.73 -12.97
C GLN A 335 -2.30 15.78 -13.17
N GLN A 336 -2.30 16.45 -14.31
CA GLN A 336 -3.37 17.37 -14.68
C GLN A 336 -4.55 16.61 -15.27
N GLN A 337 -5.74 17.12 -14.99
CA GLN A 337 -6.95 16.63 -15.63
C GLN A 337 -6.94 17.11 -17.09
N GLY A 338 -6.86 16.18 -18.04
CA GLY A 338 -7.08 16.48 -19.44
C GLY A 338 -8.52 16.99 -19.62
N ASP A 339 -8.67 18.18 -20.17
CA ASP A 339 -9.95 18.71 -20.60
C ASP A 339 -10.35 17.97 -21.89
N GLY A 340 -11.07 16.86 -21.75
CA GLY A 340 -11.70 16.17 -22.87
C GLY A 340 -11.53 14.65 -22.93
N ASP A 341 -12.60 14.04 -23.42
CA ASP A 341 -12.85 12.65 -23.75
C ASP A 341 -11.76 12.04 -24.66
N ARG A 342 -10.60 11.68 -24.08
CA ARG A 342 -9.53 10.97 -24.78
C ARG A 342 -9.43 9.54 -24.26
N SER A 343 -10.29 8.70 -24.81
CA SER A 343 -10.06 7.26 -24.92
C SER A 343 -8.87 7.03 -25.87
N GLY A 344 -7.65 7.13 -25.36
CA GLY A 344 -6.46 6.91 -26.17
C GLY A 344 -5.18 7.10 -25.37
N ASP A 345 -4.15 6.36 -25.77
CA ASP A 345 -2.74 6.40 -25.33
C ASP A 345 -2.16 7.82 -25.45
N GLY A 346 -2.63 8.74 -24.61
CA GLY A 346 -2.30 10.16 -24.61
C GLY A 346 -1.38 10.51 -23.46
N ASP A 347 -0.35 11.29 -23.74
CA ASP A 347 0.59 11.80 -22.75
C ASP A 347 -0.18 12.62 -21.69
N ALA A 348 -0.24 12.11 -20.46
CA ALA A 348 -0.77 12.88 -19.35
C ALA A 348 0.22 13.99 -19.01
N GLU A 349 -0.26 15.23 -18.90
CA GLU A 349 0.57 16.34 -18.46
C GLU A 349 0.75 16.27 -16.94
N TRP A 350 2.00 16.33 -16.49
CA TRP A 350 2.36 16.36 -15.07
C TRP A 350 3.00 17.70 -14.75
N LEU A 351 2.47 18.39 -13.75
CA LEU A 351 3.00 19.67 -13.28
C LEU A 351 3.72 19.49 -11.95
N ARG A 352 4.91 20.09 -11.83
CA ARG A 352 5.62 20.16 -10.56
C ARG A 352 4.89 21.12 -9.64
N THR A 353 4.22 20.58 -8.63
CA THR A 353 3.37 21.34 -7.70
C THR A 353 4.13 21.74 -6.44
N ARG A 354 5.16 20.98 -6.03
CA ARG A 354 5.93 21.26 -4.81
C ARG A 354 7.38 20.82 -4.92
N VAL A 355 8.26 21.55 -4.24
CA VAL A 355 9.67 21.20 -4.04
C VAL A 355 9.99 21.32 -2.56
N ILE A 356 10.59 20.29 -1.97
CA ILE A 356 11.01 20.24 -0.58
C ILE A 356 12.54 20.12 -0.57
N ASP A 357 13.21 21.21 -0.21
CA ASP A 357 14.65 21.40 -0.47
C ASP A 357 15.52 21.42 0.79
N HIS A 358 15.24 22.29 1.79
CA HIS A 358 16.22 22.52 2.86
C HIS A 358 16.05 21.64 4.11
N LYS A 359 14.85 21.56 4.69
CA LYS A 359 14.62 20.87 5.97
C LYS A 359 14.78 19.35 5.88
N LEU A 360 14.18 18.74 4.86
CA LEU A 360 14.30 17.30 4.63
C LEU A 360 15.76 16.91 4.39
N THR A 361 16.51 17.75 3.69
CA THR A 361 17.92 17.55 3.36
C THR A 361 18.85 17.66 4.57
N GLU A 362 18.62 18.61 5.48
CA GLU A 362 19.35 18.65 6.76
C GLU A 362 19.07 17.41 7.63
N LEU A 363 17.82 16.95 7.65
CA LEU A 363 17.39 15.78 8.42
C LEU A 363 17.97 14.49 7.86
N ILE A 364 17.99 14.35 6.53
CA ILE A 364 18.53 13.20 5.82
C ILE A 364 20.07 13.20 5.81
N GLN A 365 20.73 14.36 5.81
CA GLN A 365 22.21 14.46 5.84
C GLN A 365 22.83 13.78 7.07
N GLN A 366 22.08 13.61 8.16
CA GLN A 366 22.54 12.93 9.36
C GLN A 366 22.50 11.40 9.24
N ILE A 367 21.88 10.87 8.19
CA ILE A 367 21.74 9.44 7.93
C ILE A 367 22.57 9.11 6.70
N GLU A 368 23.69 8.41 6.89
CA GLU A 368 24.55 8.05 5.76
C GLU A 368 23.79 7.17 4.77
N TRP A 369 23.09 6.13 5.25
CA TRP A 369 22.37 5.15 4.42
C TRP A 369 20.90 5.03 4.85
N TRP A 370 19.98 5.60 4.07
CA TRP A 370 18.54 5.50 4.32
C TRP A 370 17.77 4.90 3.14
N SER A 371 16.59 4.36 3.42
CA SER A 371 15.51 4.13 2.44
C SER A 371 14.24 4.82 2.87
N CYS A 372 13.44 5.23 1.89
CA CYS A 372 12.13 5.83 2.13
C CYS A 372 11.02 4.83 1.80
N ILE A 373 10.02 4.81 2.66
CA ILE A 373 8.74 4.13 2.46
C ILE A 373 7.68 5.20 2.68
N TRP A 374 6.81 5.48 1.71
CA TRP A 374 5.69 6.37 2.02
C TRP A 374 4.67 5.64 2.86
N SER A 375 4.24 6.30 3.93
CA SER A 375 3.29 5.73 4.88
C SER A 375 1.83 5.88 4.43
N GLY A 376 1.59 6.40 3.23
CA GLY A 376 0.37 6.13 2.49
C GLY A 376 -0.02 7.22 1.50
N GLU A 377 -1.10 6.95 0.78
CA GLU A 377 -1.50 7.71 -0.40
C GLU A 377 -2.07 9.09 -0.05
N ARG A 378 -2.49 9.30 1.20
CA ARG A 378 -3.25 10.49 1.61
C ARG A 378 -2.66 11.26 2.80
N SER A 379 -1.91 10.61 3.68
CA SER A 379 -1.36 11.28 4.88
C SER A 379 -0.27 12.30 4.59
N GLY A 380 0.40 12.22 3.43
CA GLY A 380 1.59 13.02 3.15
C GLY A 380 2.74 12.74 4.14
N THR A 381 2.72 11.57 4.79
CA THR A 381 3.74 11.15 5.75
C THR A 381 4.73 10.19 5.11
N LEU A 382 6.01 10.48 5.27
CA LEU A 382 7.13 9.71 4.77
C LEU A 382 7.78 8.93 5.92
N LEU A 383 7.87 7.61 5.82
CA LEU A 383 8.64 6.78 6.73
C LEU A 383 10.07 6.63 6.18
N ILE A 384 11.06 6.97 7.00
CA ILE A 384 12.48 6.94 6.65
C ILE A 384 13.15 5.87 7.52
N LYS A 385 13.77 4.89 6.88
CA LYS A 385 14.55 3.83 7.51
C LYS A 385 16.02 4.13 7.36
N ASP A 386 16.71 4.30 8.49
CA ASP A 386 18.17 4.39 8.58
C ASP A 386 18.75 2.97 8.72
N TYR A 387 19.48 2.52 7.71
CA TYR A 387 20.08 1.19 7.69
C TYR A 387 21.30 1.07 8.60
N ASP A 388 22.03 2.16 8.83
CA ASP A 388 23.31 2.11 9.55
C ASP A 388 23.10 2.34 11.05
N GLY A 389 22.30 3.34 11.43
CA GLY A 389 21.92 3.59 12.83
C GLY A 389 20.74 2.74 13.32
N GLY A 390 20.09 1.98 12.44
CA GLY A 390 18.89 1.18 12.74
C GLY A 390 17.68 2.02 13.20
N GLY A 391 17.70 3.32 12.89
CA GLY A 391 16.66 4.29 13.20
C GLY A 391 15.47 4.21 12.25
N MET A 392 14.31 4.64 12.72
CA MET A 392 13.09 4.74 11.91
C MET A 392 12.45 6.08 12.25
N TYR A 393 12.02 6.81 11.24
CA TYR A 393 11.51 8.17 11.40
C TYR A 393 10.28 8.41 10.55
N THR A 394 9.28 9.12 11.08
CA THR A 394 8.13 9.61 10.34
C THR A 394 8.29 11.11 10.10
N ALA A 395 8.29 11.51 8.83
CA ALA A 395 8.35 12.90 8.41
C ALA A 395 7.00 13.35 7.87
N HIS A 396 6.41 14.37 8.50
CA HIS A 396 5.19 15.02 8.02
C HIS A 396 5.57 16.13 7.05
N LEU A 397 5.28 15.96 5.76
CA LEU A 397 5.77 16.89 4.74
C LEU A 397 5.17 18.30 4.89
N ASP A 398 3.93 18.43 5.36
CA ASP A 398 3.27 19.73 5.57
C ASP A 398 3.77 20.48 6.80
N ALA A 399 3.96 19.76 7.91
CA ALA A 399 4.42 20.35 9.16
C ALA A 399 5.95 20.51 9.21
N GLY A 400 6.69 19.77 8.38
CA GLY A 400 8.16 19.69 8.44
C GLY A 400 8.66 19.09 9.76
N ILE A 401 7.84 18.26 10.40
CA ILE A 401 8.14 17.58 11.67
C ILE A 401 8.70 16.20 11.37
N LEU A 402 9.80 15.84 12.03
CA LEU A 402 10.39 14.50 12.02
C LEU A 402 10.26 13.89 13.41
N GLU A 403 9.63 12.72 13.49
CA GLU A 403 9.47 11.97 14.74
C GLU A 403 10.18 10.62 14.63
N LYS A 404 10.87 10.21 15.71
CA LYS A 404 11.56 8.92 15.74
C LYS A 404 10.62 7.82 16.23
N VAL A 405 10.42 6.77 15.42
CA VAL A 405 9.55 5.62 15.70
C VAL A 405 10.31 4.31 15.96
N THR A 406 11.64 4.39 16.17
CA THR A 406 12.59 3.26 16.24
C THR A 406 12.23 2.15 17.23
N HIS A 407 11.65 2.46 18.38
CA HIS A 407 11.50 1.46 19.46
C HIS A 407 10.51 0.32 19.15
N GLN A 408 9.61 0.50 18.18
CA GLN A 408 8.52 -0.45 17.92
C GLN A 408 8.69 -1.27 16.63
N ILE A 409 9.56 -0.82 15.71
CA ILE A 409 9.73 -1.37 14.35
C ILE A 409 11.19 -1.82 14.10
N ARG A 410 12.03 -1.82 15.14
CA ARG A 410 13.45 -2.23 15.04
C ARG A 410 13.56 -3.64 14.46
N ASP A 411 14.48 -3.82 13.50
CA ASP A 411 14.76 -5.09 12.81
C ASP A 411 13.63 -5.63 11.90
N CYS A 412 12.59 -4.84 11.64
CA CYS A 412 11.56 -5.20 10.66
C CYS A 412 12.00 -4.82 9.24
N ASN A 413 11.76 -5.72 8.28
CA ASN A 413 12.14 -5.52 6.88
C ASN A 413 10.93 -5.38 5.96
N VAL A 414 9.77 -5.92 6.35
CA VAL A 414 8.49 -5.64 5.69
C VAL A 414 7.70 -4.69 6.57
N ILE A 415 7.29 -3.56 5.99
CA ILE A 415 6.51 -2.53 6.67
C ILE A 415 5.44 -2.06 5.71
N VAL A 416 4.19 -2.39 6.03
CA VAL A 416 3.03 -1.97 5.26
C VAL A 416 2.27 -0.95 6.10
N PRO A 417 2.23 0.32 5.71
CA PRO A 417 1.46 1.31 6.44
C PRO A 417 -0.03 1.02 6.33
N MET A 418 -0.79 1.47 7.32
CA MET A 418 -2.24 1.40 7.35
C MET A 418 -2.84 2.80 7.41
N GLU A 419 -3.55 3.16 6.35
CA GLU A 419 -4.34 4.39 6.30
C GLU A 419 -5.84 4.08 6.32
N ILE A 420 -6.58 4.95 7.01
CA ILE A 420 -8.04 4.95 7.02
C ILE A 420 -8.50 6.32 6.54
N ASP A 421 -9.29 6.36 5.48
CA ASP A 421 -10.15 7.50 5.19
C ASP A 421 -11.29 7.52 6.19
N TRP A 422 -11.14 8.27 7.27
CA TRP A 422 -12.13 8.29 8.33
C TRP A 422 -13.52 8.71 7.86
N THR A 423 -13.64 9.56 6.83
CA THR A 423 -14.95 9.98 6.34
C THR A 423 -15.63 8.84 5.61
N THR A 424 -14.95 8.27 4.60
CA THR A 424 -15.47 7.14 3.81
C THR A 424 -15.69 5.90 4.68
N PHE A 425 -14.75 5.62 5.58
CA PHE A 425 -14.84 4.53 6.54
C PHE A 425 -16.05 4.68 7.47
N PHE A 426 -16.29 5.89 7.99
CA PHE A 426 -17.44 6.13 8.86
C PHE A 426 -18.76 5.94 8.12
N MET A 427 -18.86 6.45 6.90
CA MET A 427 -20.08 6.34 6.08
C MET A 427 -20.39 4.88 5.71
N THR A 428 -19.40 4.14 5.21
CA THR A 428 -19.57 2.72 4.85
C THR A 428 -20.03 1.86 6.02
N ARG A 429 -19.60 2.17 7.25
CA ARG A 429 -20.03 1.45 8.46
C ARG A 429 -21.40 1.90 8.98
N LEU A 430 -21.85 3.11 8.67
CA LEU A 430 -23.20 3.59 9.04
C LEU A 430 -24.30 3.10 8.09
N GLU A 431 -23.95 2.82 6.83
CA GLU A 431 -24.86 2.34 5.78
C GLU A 431 -25.20 0.85 5.92
N ALA A 432 -24.42 0.08 6.70
CA ALA A 432 -24.77 -1.30 7.05
C ALA A 432 -26.06 -1.33 7.91
N PRO A 433 -27.12 -2.03 7.48
CA PRO A 433 -28.30 -2.20 8.32
C PRO A 433 -27.96 -3.01 9.57
N TYR A 434 -28.58 -2.63 10.69
CA TYR A 434 -28.54 -3.37 11.95
C TYR A 434 -29.74 -4.30 12.05
#